data_AF-A0A0A8WQR4-F1
#
_entry.id   AF-A0A0A8WQR4-F1
#
_cell.length_a   1.000
_cell.length_b   1.000
_cell.length_c   1.000
_cell.angle_alpha   90.00
_cell.angle_beta   90.00
_cell.angle_gamma   90.00
#
_symmetry.space_group_name_H-M   'P 1'
#
loop_
_entity.id
_entity.type
_entity.pdbx_description
1 polymer ?
#
loop_
_entity_poly.entity_id
_entity_poly.type
_entity_poly.pdbx_seq_one_letter_code
_entity_poly.pdbx_strand_id
1 'polypeptide(L)'
;MISNSSIRITWIKPEIEEEQWEFSRHPAKQEYYQRHAIDWPEIVSASNQGELIPYPRSGELGTIKVSLSYHNYEDYSRYLAKAKRGYRLSYAKMENDLQRNGELTLKAPIILALADDGLLFSGYRRLCLAWNYGMVPYIWLVTLNAADRRKTTAVNAECEKEIPWESSSM
;
A
#
# COMPACT_ATOMS: atom_id res chain seq x y z
N MET A 1 34.43 5.89 -19.86
CA MET A 1 33.23 6.57 -20.41
C MET A 1 32.11 6.41 -19.40
N ILE A 2 31.78 7.48 -18.66
CA ILE A 2 30.59 7.51 -17.80
C ILE A 2 29.46 8.02 -18.68
N SER A 3 28.57 7.14 -19.12
CA SER A 3 27.34 7.55 -19.80
C SER A 3 26.46 8.22 -18.76
N ASN A 4 26.35 9.55 -18.79
CA ASN A 4 25.42 10.34 -17.98
C ASN A 4 23.97 10.17 -18.49
N SER A 5 23.53 8.94 -18.70
CA SER A 5 22.12 8.64 -18.84
C SER A 5 21.51 8.73 -17.44
N SER A 6 21.07 9.92 -17.03
CA SER A 6 20.37 10.07 -15.75
C SER A 6 19.01 9.37 -15.88
N ILE A 7 18.98 8.08 -15.55
CA ILE A 7 17.74 7.32 -15.52
C ILE A 7 16.79 8.01 -14.53
N ARG A 8 15.51 8.20 -14.92
CA ARG A 8 14.53 8.90 -14.09
C ARG A 8 13.24 8.12 -13.94
N ILE A 9 12.68 8.09 -12.74
CA ILE A 9 11.31 7.62 -12.51
C ILE A 9 10.47 8.82 -12.06
N THR A 10 9.37 9.07 -12.77
CA THR A 10 8.36 10.08 -12.40
C THR A 10 7.19 9.37 -11.72
N TRP A 11 6.77 9.86 -10.55
CA TRP A 11 5.71 9.25 -9.76
C TRP A 11 4.42 10.03 -9.88
N ILE A 12 3.31 9.34 -10.15
CA ILE A 12 1.97 9.92 -10.23
C ILE A 12 1.04 9.32 -9.17
N LYS A 13 -0.02 10.04 -8.81
CA LYS A 13 -1.07 9.53 -7.92
C LYS A 13 -1.60 8.18 -8.46
N PRO A 14 -1.68 7.13 -7.62
CA PRO A 14 -2.28 5.87 -8.01
C PRO A 14 -3.81 5.97 -8.02
N GLU A 15 -4.45 5.12 -8.83
CA GLU A 15 -5.91 4.93 -8.79
C GLU A 15 -6.18 3.78 -7.82
N ILE A 16 -6.89 4.08 -6.73
CA ILE A 16 -7.05 3.13 -5.63
C ILE A 16 -7.89 1.93 -6.06
N GLU A 17 -8.84 2.14 -6.96
CA GLU A 17 -9.77 1.14 -7.46
C GLU A 17 -9.07 -0.02 -8.16
N GLU A 18 -7.98 0.24 -8.87
CA GLU A 18 -7.16 -0.80 -9.52
C GLU A 18 -6.48 -1.74 -8.50
N GLU A 19 -6.35 -1.30 -7.25
CA GLU A 19 -5.63 -1.99 -6.19
C GLU A 19 -6.59 -2.75 -5.25
N GLN A 20 -7.90 -2.81 -5.55
CA GLN A 20 -8.90 -3.50 -4.72
C GLN A 20 -8.58 -4.99 -4.50
N TRP A 21 -7.87 -5.61 -5.43
CA TRP A 21 -7.39 -6.99 -5.27
C TRP A 21 -6.46 -7.14 -4.06
N GLU A 22 -5.63 -6.12 -3.77
CA GLU A 22 -4.69 -6.13 -2.62
C GLU A 22 -5.43 -6.13 -1.29
N PHE A 23 -6.59 -5.48 -1.22
CA PHE A 23 -7.46 -5.51 -0.05
C PHE A 23 -8.18 -6.87 0.08
N SER A 24 -8.84 -7.31 -0.99
CA SER A 24 -9.77 -8.45 -0.94
C SER A 24 -9.11 -9.82 -1.00
N ARG A 25 -7.87 -9.94 -1.50
CA ARG A 25 -7.26 -11.24 -1.85
C ARG A 25 -5.84 -11.45 -1.34
N HIS A 26 -5.14 -10.43 -0.86
CA HIS A 26 -3.76 -10.60 -0.40
C HIS A 26 -3.72 -11.14 1.05
N PRO A 27 -3.30 -12.40 1.29
CA PRO A 27 -3.44 -13.03 2.60
C PRO A 27 -2.59 -12.36 3.68
N ALA A 28 -1.35 -11.98 3.37
CA ALA A 28 -0.44 -11.36 4.35
C ALA A 28 -0.88 -9.96 4.82
N LYS A 29 -1.89 -9.35 4.20
CA LYS A 29 -2.40 -8.02 4.56
C LYS A 29 -3.66 -8.10 5.42
N GLN A 30 -4.32 -9.26 5.46
CA GLN A 30 -5.60 -9.43 6.17
C GLN A 30 -5.46 -9.18 7.66
N GLU A 31 -4.35 -9.62 8.28
CA GLU A 31 -4.10 -9.37 9.70
C GLU A 31 -4.05 -7.87 10.02
N TYR A 32 -3.39 -7.08 9.16
CA TYR A 32 -3.34 -5.63 9.33
C TYR A 32 -4.74 -5.01 9.25
N TYR A 33 -5.55 -5.40 8.25
CA TYR A 33 -6.91 -4.88 8.10
C TYR A 33 -7.81 -5.26 9.28
N GLN A 34 -7.76 -6.52 9.71
CA GLN A 34 -8.58 -7.03 10.81
C GLN A 34 -8.21 -6.38 12.15
N ARG A 35 -6.92 -6.31 12.47
CA ARG A 35 -6.41 -5.70 13.70
C ARG A 35 -6.81 -4.24 13.82
N HIS A 36 -6.86 -3.53 12.70
CA HIS A 36 -7.18 -2.10 12.66
C HIS A 36 -8.64 -1.81 12.28
N ALA A 37 -9.45 -2.84 12.07
CA ALA A 37 -10.83 -2.74 11.59
C ALA A 37 -10.97 -1.83 10.34
N ILE A 38 -10.04 -1.97 9.40
CA ILE A 38 -10.02 -1.19 8.16
C ILE A 38 -10.93 -1.86 7.14
N ASP A 39 -11.79 -1.06 6.51
CA ASP A 39 -12.61 -1.49 5.39
C ASP A 39 -12.20 -0.82 4.06
N TRP A 40 -12.75 -1.34 2.96
CA TRP A 40 -12.45 -0.81 1.64
C TRP A 40 -12.95 0.63 1.41
N PRO A 41 -14.20 0.99 1.79
CA PRO A 41 -14.67 2.37 1.67
C PRO A 41 -13.80 3.40 2.40
N GLU A 42 -13.27 3.08 3.58
CA GLU A 42 -12.34 3.95 4.32
C GLU A 42 -11.08 4.21 3.50
N ILE A 43 -10.47 3.16 2.93
CA ILE A 43 -9.27 3.29 2.09
C ILE A 43 -9.55 4.18 0.87
N VAL A 44 -10.68 3.97 0.19
CA VAL A 44 -11.05 4.77 -0.98
C VAL A 44 -11.23 6.23 -0.60
N SER A 45 -11.97 6.51 0.48
CA SER A 45 -12.21 7.86 0.97
C SER A 45 -10.91 8.59 1.32
N ALA A 46 -10.04 7.92 2.08
CA ALA A 46 -8.75 8.48 2.52
C ALA A 46 -7.75 8.64 1.37
N SER A 47 -7.79 7.77 0.35
CA SER A 47 -6.81 7.79 -0.75
C SER A 47 -6.77 9.10 -1.53
N ASN A 48 -7.88 9.84 -1.56
CA ASN A 48 -7.94 11.13 -2.23
C ASN A 48 -7.20 12.24 -1.50
N GLN A 49 -7.01 12.07 -0.19
CA GLN A 49 -6.28 12.99 0.69
C GLN A 49 -4.83 12.55 0.93
N GLY A 50 -4.38 11.51 0.21
CA GLY A 50 -3.00 11.05 0.36
C GLY A 50 -1.97 12.05 -0.15
N GLU A 51 -0.73 11.83 0.24
CA GLU A 51 0.38 12.71 -0.08
C GLU A 51 1.52 11.95 -0.75
N LEU A 52 2.17 12.59 -1.72
CA LEU A 52 3.33 12.04 -2.40
C LEU A 52 4.60 12.41 -1.62
N ILE A 53 5.24 11.42 -0.99
CA ILE A 53 6.38 11.65 -0.09
C ILE A 53 7.57 10.75 -0.43
N PRO A 54 8.81 11.20 -0.19
CA PRO A 54 10.00 10.38 -0.42
C PRO A 54 10.06 9.22 0.59
N TYR A 55 10.39 8.03 0.10
CA TYR A 55 10.52 6.83 0.92
C TYR A 55 11.85 6.12 0.64
N PRO A 56 12.92 6.40 1.43
CA PRO A 56 14.18 5.70 1.26
C PRO A 56 14.00 4.20 1.55
N ARG A 57 14.98 3.40 1.14
CA ARG A 57 14.99 1.95 1.40
C ARG A 57 15.05 1.68 2.91
N SER A 58 13.89 1.52 3.54
CA SER A 58 13.72 1.49 4.98
C SER A 58 12.49 0.66 5.36
N GLY A 59 12.49 0.08 6.57
CA GLY A 59 11.31 -0.51 7.19
C GLY A 59 10.38 0.52 7.82
N GLU A 60 10.78 1.80 7.82
CA GLU A 60 10.16 2.87 8.57
C GLU A 60 10.06 4.13 7.73
N LEU A 61 9.02 4.92 7.99
CA LEU A 61 8.78 6.24 7.41
C LEU A 61 8.57 7.24 8.57
N GLY A 62 9.63 7.96 8.94
CA GLY A 62 9.63 8.75 10.17
C GLY A 62 9.42 7.84 11.39
N THR A 63 8.32 8.02 12.11
CA THR A 63 7.93 7.17 13.25
C THR A 63 7.04 6.00 12.86
N ILE A 64 6.61 5.89 11.59
CA ILE A 64 5.68 4.88 11.12
C ILE A 64 6.45 3.60 10.76
N LYS A 65 6.13 2.48 11.41
CA LYS A 65 6.66 1.17 11.05
C LYS A 65 5.90 0.59 9.88
N VAL A 66 6.57 0.33 8.76
CA VAL A 66 5.92 -0.12 7.52
C VAL A 66 6.08 -1.62 7.34
N SER A 67 5.01 -2.34 7.63
CA SER A 67 4.90 -3.78 7.41
C SER A 67 4.94 -4.14 5.92
N LEU A 68 5.52 -5.32 5.61
CA LEU A 68 5.67 -5.89 4.26
C LEU A 68 6.55 -5.07 3.30
N SER A 69 7.35 -4.13 3.80
CA SER A 69 8.27 -3.30 3.02
C SER A 69 9.59 -3.99 2.62
N TYR A 70 9.83 -5.25 3.02
CA TYR A 70 10.98 -6.14 2.68
C TYR A 70 12.25 -5.39 2.21
N HIS A 71 12.71 -4.45 3.03
CA HIS A 71 13.62 -3.38 2.61
C HIS A 71 15.08 -3.82 2.57
N ASN A 72 15.44 -4.99 3.11
CA ASN A 72 16.79 -5.52 2.97
C ASN A 72 16.96 -6.25 1.61
N TYR A 73 18.21 -6.45 1.16
CA TYR A 73 18.48 -7.08 -0.14
C TYR A 73 18.18 -8.59 -0.12
N GLU A 74 18.38 -9.25 1.01
CA GLU A 74 18.18 -10.69 1.15
C GLU A 74 16.70 -11.09 1.04
N ASP A 75 15.80 -10.36 1.72
CA ASP A 75 14.36 -10.60 1.65
C ASP A 75 13.83 -10.28 0.26
N TYR A 76 14.36 -9.23 -0.39
CA TYR A 76 14.06 -8.93 -1.78
C TYR A 76 14.44 -10.10 -2.72
N SER A 77 15.67 -10.60 -2.63
CA SER A 77 16.15 -11.72 -3.46
C SER A 77 15.32 -12.98 -3.22
N ARG A 78 15.01 -13.29 -1.96
CA ARG A 78 14.13 -14.41 -1.57
C ARG A 78 12.71 -14.24 -2.11
N TYR A 79 12.17 -13.03 -2.03
CA TYR A 79 10.82 -12.71 -2.51
C TYR A 79 10.75 -12.86 -4.04
N LEU A 80 11.71 -12.31 -4.78
CA LEU A 80 11.78 -12.46 -6.23
C LEU A 80 11.92 -13.91 -6.68
N ALA A 81 12.76 -14.69 -6.01
CA ALA A 81 12.94 -16.11 -6.32
C ALA A 81 11.63 -16.90 -6.19
N LYS A 82 10.77 -16.53 -5.22
CA LYS A 82 9.47 -17.16 -4.97
C LYS A 82 8.32 -16.50 -5.75
N ALA A 83 8.57 -15.41 -6.47
CA ALA A 83 7.53 -14.66 -7.14
C ALA A 83 6.94 -15.42 -8.33
N LYS A 84 5.60 -15.38 -8.46
CA LYS A 84 4.86 -15.97 -9.57
C LYS A 84 5.39 -15.45 -10.92
N ARG A 85 5.32 -16.25 -11.98
CA ARG A 85 5.84 -15.91 -13.33
C ARG A 85 5.37 -14.52 -13.82
N GLY A 86 4.09 -14.19 -13.65
CA GLY A 86 3.54 -12.89 -14.05
C GLY A 86 4.17 -11.70 -13.31
N TYR A 87 4.53 -11.88 -12.04
CA TYR A 87 5.22 -10.86 -11.26
C TYR A 87 6.60 -10.54 -11.85
N ARG A 88 7.38 -11.60 -12.15
CA ARG A 88 8.72 -11.48 -12.74
C ARG A 88 8.68 -10.84 -14.13
N LEU A 89 7.73 -11.23 -14.98
CA LEU A 89 7.57 -10.64 -16.31
C LEU A 89 7.23 -9.15 -16.25
N SER A 90 6.33 -8.75 -15.35
CA SER A 90 5.97 -7.33 -15.17
C SER A 90 7.14 -6.50 -14.64
N TYR A 91 7.95 -7.04 -13.72
CA TYR A 91 9.16 -6.35 -13.25
C TYR A 91 10.17 -6.18 -14.40
N ALA A 92 10.49 -7.26 -15.12
CA ALA A 92 11.42 -7.24 -16.24
C ALA A 92 10.98 -6.26 -17.34
N LYS A 93 9.67 -6.15 -17.60
CA LYS A 93 9.14 -5.15 -18.53
C LYS A 93 9.44 -3.72 -18.07
N MET A 94 9.14 -3.37 -16.82
CA MET A 94 9.41 -2.02 -16.30
C MET A 94 10.91 -1.70 -16.33
N GLU A 95 11.76 -2.66 -15.98
CA GLU A 95 13.22 -2.50 -16.03
C GLU A 95 13.72 -2.27 -17.46
N ASN A 96 13.25 -3.08 -18.41
CA ASN A 96 13.60 -2.91 -19.82
C ASN A 96 13.12 -1.55 -20.36
N ASP A 97 11.90 -1.12 -20.04
CA ASP A 97 11.35 0.16 -20.47
C ASP A 97 12.17 1.32 -19.90
N LEU A 98 12.56 1.23 -18.61
CA LEU A 98 13.40 2.23 -17.94
C LEU A 98 14.80 2.31 -18.57
N GLN A 99 15.45 1.18 -18.81
CA GLN A 99 16.79 1.14 -19.42
C GLN A 99 16.78 1.65 -20.86
N ARG A 100 15.74 1.28 -21.62
CA ARG A 100 15.62 1.66 -23.03
C ARG A 100 15.35 3.14 -23.21
N ASN A 101 14.45 3.70 -22.41
CA ASN A 101 13.98 5.08 -22.59
C ASN A 101 14.76 6.08 -21.73
N GLY A 102 15.47 5.62 -20.70
CA GLY A 102 16.10 6.48 -19.70
C GLY A 102 15.09 7.14 -18.75
N GLU A 103 13.79 7.00 -18.99
CA GLU A 103 12.74 7.50 -18.11
C GLU A 103 11.52 6.57 -18.08
N LEU A 104 10.82 6.59 -16.95
CA LEU A 104 9.58 5.86 -16.77
C LEU A 104 8.63 6.63 -15.87
N THR A 105 7.36 6.71 -16.25
CA THR A 105 6.29 7.24 -15.39
C THR A 105 5.54 6.09 -14.75
N LEU A 106 5.47 6.07 -13.42
CA LEU A 106 4.81 5.02 -12.64
C LEU A 106 3.82 5.60 -11.65
N LYS A 107 2.68 4.93 -11.46
CA LYS A 107 1.80 5.15 -10.31
C LYS A 107 2.59 4.90 -9.03
N ALA A 108 2.55 5.80 -8.06
CA ALA A 108 3.27 5.67 -6.80
C ALA A 108 2.81 4.41 -6.03
N PRO A 109 3.73 3.69 -5.35
CA PRO A 109 3.37 2.67 -4.38
C PRO A 109 2.52 3.28 -3.26
N ILE A 110 1.62 2.51 -2.67
CA ILE A 110 0.69 3.01 -1.64
C ILE A 110 1.13 2.49 -0.28
N ILE A 111 1.24 3.39 0.70
CA ILE A 111 1.34 3.02 2.11
C ILE A 111 0.07 3.50 2.81
N LEU A 112 -0.63 2.58 3.47
CA LEU A 112 -1.69 2.93 4.41
C LEU A 112 -1.04 3.14 5.76
N ALA A 113 -1.28 4.29 6.40
CA ALA A 113 -0.75 4.61 7.71
C ALA A 113 -1.89 4.85 8.70
N LEU A 114 -1.71 4.35 9.92
CA LEU A 114 -2.59 4.58 11.04
C LEU A 114 -1.73 4.77 12.30
N ALA A 115 -1.69 6.00 12.81
CA ALA A 115 -0.79 6.37 13.91
C ALA A 115 0.68 6.04 13.58
N ASP A 116 1.32 5.16 14.35
CA ASP A 116 2.71 4.72 14.21
C ASP A 116 2.87 3.38 13.46
N ASP A 117 1.78 2.83 12.94
CA ASP A 117 1.77 1.57 12.19
C ASP A 117 1.38 1.81 10.73
N GLY A 118 2.03 1.10 9.82
CA GLY A 118 1.88 1.27 8.39
C GLY A 118 1.94 -0.04 7.64
N LEU A 119 1.30 -0.06 6.48
CA LEU A 119 1.27 -1.20 5.58
C LEU A 119 1.68 -0.77 4.18
N LEU A 120 2.66 -1.46 3.59
CA LEU A 120 2.89 -1.38 2.15
C LEU A 120 1.70 -2.05 1.42
N PHE A 121 0.72 -1.24 1.06
CA PHE A 121 -0.56 -1.69 0.52
C PHE A 121 -0.45 -2.10 -0.94
N SER A 122 0.32 -1.40 -1.76
CA SER A 122 0.55 -1.83 -3.14
C SER A 122 1.87 -1.31 -3.70
N GLY A 123 2.31 -1.90 -4.81
CA GLY A 123 3.41 -1.34 -5.59
C GLY A 123 4.82 -1.69 -5.15
N TYR A 124 5.00 -2.76 -4.35
CA TYR A 124 6.34 -3.23 -3.95
C TYR A 124 7.32 -3.41 -5.12
N ARG A 125 6.86 -3.90 -6.28
CA ARG A 125 7.69 -4.01 -7.51
C ARG A 125 8.32 -2.69 -7.94
N ARG A 126 7.54 -1.61 -7.84
CA ARG A 126 7.94 -0.27 -8.27
C ARG A 126 8.97 0.31 -7.29
N LEU A 127 8.80 0.06 -5.98
CA LEU A 127 9.83 0.37 -4.98
C LEU A 127 11.14 -0.35 -5.28
N CYS A 128 11.06 -1.66 -5.55
CA CYS A 128 12.23 -2.47 -5.85
C CYS A 128 13.00 -1.95 -7.06
N LEU A 129 12.27 -1.57 -8.13
CA LEU A 129 12.87 -0.99 -9.31
C LEU A 129 13.67 0.27 -8.94
N ALA A 130 13.06 1.23 -8.25
CA ALA A 130 13.75 2.46 -7.86
C ALA A 130 14.98 2.20 -6.97
N TRP A 131 14.83 1.33 -5.95
CA TRP A 131 15.92 1.00 -5.04
C TRP A 131 17.10 0.29 -5.73
N ASN A 132 16.84 -0.53 -6.75
CA ASN A 132 17.90 -1.20 -7.51
C ASN A 132 18.76 -0.23 -8.34
N TYR A 133 18.22 0.94 -8.66
CA TYR A 133 18.96 2.02 -9.34
C TYR A 133 19.48 3.07 -8.35
N GLY A 134 19.47 2.79 -7.05
CA GLY A 134 19.94 3.71 -6.00
C GLY A 134 19.07 4.96 -5.84
N MET A 135 17.82 4.94 -6.33
CA MET A 135 16.91 6.07 -6.26
C MET A 135 16.09 6.05 -4.97
N VAL A 136 15.68 7.23 -4.51
CA VAL A 136 14.65 7.38 -3.48
C VAL A 136 13.29 7.46 -4.19
N PRO A 137 12.43 6.42 -4.13
CA PRO A 137 11.09 6.49 -4.70
C PRO A 137 10.22 7.47 -3.93
N TYR A 138 9.15 7.93 -4.58
CA TYR A 138 8.04 8.58 -3.89
C TYR A 138 6.89 7.59 -3.75
N ILE A 139 6.24 7.59 -2.59
CA ILE A 139 5.06 6.79 -2.28
C ILE A 139 3.87 7.69 -2.04
N TRP A 140 2.67 7.15 -2.27
CA TRP A 140 1.41 7.76 -1.89
C TRP A 140 1.06 7.32 -0.48
N LEU A 141 1.25 8.21 0.49
CA LEU A 141 0.91 7.98 1.88
C LEU A 141 -0.57 8.29 2.08
N VAL A 142 -1.33 7.30 2.53
CA VAL A 142 -2.74 7.43 2.86
C VAL A 142 -2.88 7.29 4.37
N THR A 143 -3.15 8.40 5.04
CA THR A 143 -3.39 8.42 6.49
C THR A 143 -4.86 8.08 6.76
N LEU A 144 -5.09 7.02 7.55
CA LEU A 144 -6.41 6.57 7.95
C LEU A 144 -6.77 7.17 9.32
N ASN A 145 -8.03 7.58 9.50
CA ASN A 145 -8.48 8.25 10.73
C ASN A 145 -9.09 7.25 11.72
N ALA A 146 -8.46 7.08 12.88
CA ALA A 146 -9.04 6.29 13.98
C ALA A 146 -10.32 6.91 14.57
N ALA A 147 -10.51 8.23 14.43
CA ALA A 147 -11.62 8.95 15.03
C ALA A 147 -12.97 8.72 14.31
N ASP A 148 -12.95 8.57 12.98
CA ASP A 148 -14.16 8.31 12.19
C ASP A 148 -14.73 6.91 12.48
N ARG A 149 -13.90 5.99 12.99
CA ARG A 149 -14.28 4.61 13.32
C ARG A 149 -15.17 4.48 14.55
N ARG A 150 -15.02 5.37 15.54
CA ARG A 150 -15.87 5.34 16.76
C ARG A 150 -17.33 5.71 16.45
N LYS A 151 -17.56 6.51 15.40
CA LYS A 151 -18.91 6.91 14.99
C LYS A 151 -19.63 5.76 14.30
N THR A 152 -18.97 4.99 13.43
CA THR A 152 -19.59 3.85 12.74
C THR A 152 -19.93 2.71 13.70
N THR A 153 -19.09 2.41 14.68
CA THR A 153 -19.40 1.40 15.71
C THR A 153 -20.54 1.85 16.63
N ALA A 154 -20.62 3.14 16.97
CA ALA A 154 -21.70 3.67 17.81
C ALA A 154 -23.07 3.60 17.11
N VAL A 155 -23.13 3.94 15.81
CA VAL A 155 -24.38 3.86 15.03
C VAL A 155 -24.88 2.42 14.89
N ASN A 156 -23.97 1.44 14.74
CA ASN A 156 -24.37 0.04 14.66
C ASN A 156 -24.78 -0.54 16.03
N ALA A 157 -24.17 -0.10 17.13
CA ALA A 157 -24.55 -0.51 18.48
C ALA A 157 -25.88 0.09 18.98
N GLU A 158 -26.30 1.23 18.43
CA GLU A 158 -27.64 1.79 18.68
C GLU A 158 -28.73 1.10 17.87
N CYS A 159 -28.42 0.56 16.69
CA CYS A 159 -29.38 -0.17 15.85
C CYS A 159 -29.76 -1.56 16.44
N GLU A 160 -28.90 -2.17 17.26
CA GLU A 160 -29.18 -3.45 17.93
C GLU A 160 -30.02 -3.33 19.22
N LYS A 161 -30.39 -2.12 19.65
CA LYS A 161 -31.21 -1.91 20.86
C LYS A 161 -32.72 -1.85 20.62
N GLU A 162 -33.20 -1.97 19.39
CA GLU A 162 -34.62 -1.97 19.06
C GLU A 162 -35.09 -3.32 18.49
N ILE A 163 -35.08 -4.36 19.32
CA ILE A 163 -36.05 -5.46 19.15
C ILE A 163 -36.73 -5.69 20.50
N PRO A 164 -37.93 -5.11 20.73
CA PRO A 164 -38.79 -5.55 21.80
C PRO A 164 -39.26 -6.97 21.45
N TRP A 165 -38.75 -7.95 22.20
CA TRP A 165 -39.36 -9.26 22.28
C TRP A 165 -40.72 -9.08 22.98
N GLU A 166 -41.79 -8.87 22.24
CA GLU A 166 -43.13 -9.06 22.80
C GLU A 166 -43.32 -10.56 23.03
N SER A 167 -43.04 -10.96 24.26
CA SER A 167 -43.71 -12.11 24.86
C SER A 167 -45.15 -11.73 25.14
N SER A 168 -46.09 -12.48 24.57
CA SER A 168 -47.31 -12.84 25.28
C SER A 168 -47.86 -14.14 24.73
N SER A 169 -47.81 -15.14 25.60
CA SER A 169 -48.56 -16.37 25.54
C SER A 169 -50.05 -16.09 25.77
N MET A 170 -50.91 -16.63 24.93
CA MET A 170 -52.12 -17.40 25.29
C MET A 170 -52.82 -17.91 24.02
#